data_AF-A0AAE0JM43-F1
#
_entry.id   AF-A0AAE0JM43-F1
#
_cell.length_a   1.000
_cell.length_b   1.000
_cell.length_c   1.000
_cell.angle_alpha   90.00
_cell.angle_beta   90.00
_cell.angle_gamma   90.00
#
_symmetry.space_group_name_H-M   'P 1'
#
loop_
_entity.id
_entity.type
_entity.pdbx_description
1 polymer ?
#
loop_
_entity_poly.entity_id
_entity_poly.type
_entity_poly.pdbx_seq_one_letter_code
_entity_poly.pdbx_strand_id
1 'polypeptide(L)'
;MANIIDLDAEEAPKPRILVISLEYLESFDDIVSQFLTPMLELAIVQRVKKAATLTRLLSKEDAEPYSALVLTDAALTLPENLPLWEQVLAYLRRTGATAVLTGQVANFAIPDDLDEFFRVSGLPDWKGGMYQRNIVVMNEKADGIRDATHFDYRNKNGLKTMYSVKSLCLSGVRTEHRWYVPDANLDDGGGILNLPGMLARGPEGRDPERVHLQTAVAYGPVGEKGRIGWVGDVNSEEPSCKVILAMCGLDPAKASIEPYQSSTSGSAAMRWDAGQGRFVKV
;
A
#
# COMPACT_ATOMS: atom_id res chain seq x y z
N MET A 1 9.57 16.06 -31.36
CA MET A 1 10.57 15.00 -31.55
C MET A 1 9.82 13.76 -31.98
N ALA A 2 10.21 13.13 -33.09
CA ALA A 2 9.59 11.90 -33.55
C ALA A 2 10.22 10.74 -32.76
N ASN A 3 9.40 10.00 -32.01
CA ASN A 3 9.85 8.78 -31.33
C ASN A 3 9.89 7.66 -32.38
N ILE A 4 11.06 7.06 -32.57
CA ILE A 4 11.17 5.78 -33.29
C ILE A 4 10.53 4.74 -32.37
N ILE A 5 9.41 4.17 -32.81
CA ILE A 5 8.75 3.06 -32.12
C ILE A 5 9.31 1.78 -32.73
N ASP A 6 10.03 1.01 -31.92
CA ASP A 6 10.45 -0.33 -32.29
C ASP A 6 9.22 -1.24 -32.27
N LEU A 7 8.76 -1.65 -33.45
CA LEU A 7 7.60 -2.51 -33.63
C LEU A 7 7.91 -3.98 -33.38
N ASP A 8 9.20 -4.34 -33.26
CA ASP A 8 9.67 -5.69 -33.00
C ASP A 8 10.04 -5.90 -31.51
N ALA A 9 9.93 -4.85 -30.68
CA ALA A 9 10.11 -4.98 -29.24
C ALA A 9 8.96 -5.83 -28.65
N GLU A 10 9.26 -7.07 -28.27
CA GLU A 10 8.35 -7.88 -27.47
C GLU A 10 7.95 -7.10 -26.21
N GLU A 11 6.64 -6.99 -25.98
CA GLU A 11 6.11 -6.37 -24.77
C GLU A 11 6.68 -7.12 -23.56
N ALA A 12 7.40 -6.41 -22.69
CA ALA A 12 8.03 -7.02 -21.53
C ALA A 12 7.01 -7.86 -20.74
N PRO A 13 7.38 -9.06 -20.26
CA PRO A 13 6.44 -9.94 -19.59
C PRO A 13 5.80 -9.25 -18.39
N LYS A 14 4.47 -9.41 -18.24
CA LYS A 14 3.73 -8.78 -17.15
C LYS A 14 4.24 -9.27 -15.79
N PRO A 15 4.48 -8.36 -14.84
CA PRO A 15 4.91 -8.73 -13.50
C PRO A 15 3.86 -9.59 -12.80
N ARG A 16 4.32 -10.47 -11.90
CA ARG A 16 3.45 -11.36 -11.12
C ARG A 16 3.27 -10.80 -9.71
N ILE A 17 2.02 -10.66 -9.29
CA ILE A 17 1.67 -10.13 -7.97
C ILE A 17 0.83 -11.15 -7.20
N LEU A 18 1.22 -11.43 -5.95
CA LEU A 18 0.43 -12.25 -5.04
C LEU A 18 -0.30 -11.37 -4.02
N VAL A 19 -1.62 -11.37 -4.07
CA VAL A 19 -2.49 -10.71 -3.09
C VAL A 19 -2.78 -11.69 -1.96
N ILE A 20 -2.43 -11.32 -0.74
CA ILE A 20 -2.60 -12.12 0.47
C ILE A 20 -3.80 -11.55 1.24
N SER A 21 -4.85 -12.36 1.36
CA SER A 21 -6.08 -12.03 2.10
C SER A 21 -6.50 -13.18 3.02
N LEU A 22 -5.77 -13.43 4.11
CA LEU A 22 -5.99 -14.61 4.96
C LEU A 22 -7.22 -14.44 5.88
N GLU A 23 -7.56 -13.20 6.22
CA GLU A 23 -8.78 -12.81 6.97
C GLU A 23 -9.76 -12.08 6.06
N TYR A 24 -9.98 -12.64 4.87
CA TYR A 24 -10.81 -12.04 3.84
C TYR A 24 -12.23 -11.70 4.34
N LEU A 25 -12.56 -10.41 4.28
CA LEU A 25 -13.91 -9.88 4.47
C LEU A 25 -14.47 -9.36 3.15
N GLU A 26 -15.54 -9.98 2.65
CA GLU A 26 -16.17 -9.61 1.37
C GLU A 26 -16.68 -8.15 1.36
N SER A 27 -17.10 -7.62 2.51
CA SER A 27 -17.57 -6.23 2.66
C SER A 27 -16.50 -5.16 2.37
N PHE A 28 -15.24 -5.55 2.20
CA PHE A 28 -14.14 -4.64 1.87
C PHE A 28 -13.65 -4.77 0.43
N ASP A 29 -14.27 -5.63 -0.39
CA ASP A 29 -13.92 -5.75 -1.80
C ASP A 29 -14.15 -4.42 -2.56
N ASP A 30 -15.12 -3.60 -2.15
CA ASP A 30 -15.30 -2.23 -2.68
C ASP A 30 -14.04 -1.37 -2.54
N ILE A 31 -13.48 -1.32 -1.33
CA ILE A 31 -12.29 -0.52 -1.00
C ILE A 31 -11.05 -1.09 -1.68
N VAL A 32 -10.91 -2.41 -1.68
CA VAL A 32 -9.73 -3.09 -2.24
C VAL A 32 -9.75 -3.12 -3.78
N SER A 33 -10.94 -3.13 -4.39
CA SER A 33 -11.10 -3.12 -5.86
C SER A 33 -10.51 -1.87 -6.51
N GLN A 34 -10.43 -0.75 -5.77
CA GLN A 34 -9.86 0.53 -6.23
C GLN A 34 -8.42 0.39 -6.73
N PHE A 35 -7.62 -0.47 -6.10
CA PHE A 35 -6.25 -0.74 -6.53
C PHE A 35 -6.09 -2.12 -7.18
N LEU A 36 -6.93 -3.12 -6.86
CA LEU A 36 -6.81 -4.43 -7.50
C LEU A 36 -7.29 -4.46 -8.96
N THR A 37 -8.32 -3.68 -9.31
CA THR A 37 -8.81 -3.59 -10.70
C THR A 37 -7.72 -3.09 -11.65
N PRO A 38 -7.10 -1.92 -11.44
CA PRO A 38 -6.00 -1.48 -12.31
C PRO A 38 -4.78 -2.40 -12.23
N MET A 39 -4.54 -3.06 -11.09
CA MET A 39 -3.46 -4.04 -10.96
C MET A 39 -3.64 -5.24 -11.89
N LEU A 40 -4.87 -5.72 -12.10
CA LEU A 40 -5.18 -6.82 -13.02
C LEU A 40 -4.94 -6.47 -14.49
N GLU A 41 -5.04 -5.18 -14.83
CA GLU A 41 -4.74 -4.71 -16.18
C GLU A 41 -3.23 -4.72 -16.45
N LEU A 42 -2.44 -4.38 -15.43
CA LEU A 42 -1.00 -4.17 -15.52
C LEU A 42 -0.16 -5.41 -15.16
N ALA A 43 -0.74 -6.40 -14.48
CA ALA A 43 0.01 -7.53 -13.90
C ALA A 43 -0.77 -8.86 -13.97
N ILE A 44 -0.04 -9.96 -13.80
CA ILE A 44 -0.63 -11.28 -13.52
C ILE A 44 -0.86 -11.37 -12.01
N VAL A 45 -2.12 -11.26 -11.59
CA VAL A 45 -2.48 -11.23 -10.17
C VAL A 45 -3.06 -12.57 -9.72
N GLN A 46 -2.58 -13.08 -8.58
CA GLN A 46 -3.16 -14.23 -7.89
C GLN A 46 -3.54 -13.84 -6.47
N ARG A 47 -4.71 -14.26 -6.00
CA ARG A 47 -5.17 -14.01 -4.63
C ARG A 47 -5.16 -15.29 -3.81
N VAL A 48 -4.60 -15.24 -2.61
CA VAL A 48 -4.55 -16.37 -1.68
C VAL A 48 -5.29 -16.05 -0.39
N LYS A 49 -6.14 -16.98 0.04
CA LYS A 49 -7.00 -16.86 1.24
C LYS A 49 -6.74 -17.94 2.31
N LYS A 50 -5.69 -18.74 2.14
CA LYS A 50 -5.37 -19.87 3.03
C LYS A 50 -3.87 -19.95 3.27
N ALA A 51 -3.47 -20.07 4.53
CA ALA A 51 -2.06 -20.17 4.93
C ALA A 51 -1.32 -21.31 4.22
N ALA A 52 -1.89 -22.52 4.18
CA ALA A 52 -1.28 -23.67 3.52
C ALA A 52 -1.01 -23.43 2.01
N THR A 53 -1.89 -22.70 1.33
CA THR A 53 -1.68 -22.33 -0.07
C THR A 53 -0.56 -21.30 -0.20
N LEU A 54 -0.50 -20.30 0.70
CA LEU A 54 0.55 -19.29 0.71
C LEU A 54 1.92 -19.94 0.89
N THR A 55 2.08 -20.81 1.90
CA THR A 55 3.30 -21.59 2.13
C THR A 55 3.76 -22.34 0.88
N ARG A 56 2.83 -23.05 0.22
CA ARG A 56 3.14 -23.79 -1.01
C ARG A 56 3.56 -22.87 -2.17
N LEU A 57 2.97 -21.68 -2.30
CA LEU A 57 3.32 -20.74 -3.36
C LEU A 57 4.71 -20.12 -3.14
N LEU A 58 5.05 -19.76 -1.90
CA LEU A 58 6.34 -19.12 -1.58
C LEU A 58 7.52 -20.11 -1.56
N SER A 59 7.24 -21.40 -1.36
CA SER A 59 8.26 -22.46 -1.30
C SER A 59 8.64 -23.05 -2.66
N LYS A 60 7.93 -22.72 -3.74
CA LYS A 60 8.24 -23.22 -5.09
C LYS A 60 9.42 -22.43 -5.68
N GLU A 61 10.59 -23.05 -5.73
CA GLU A 61 11.79 -22.42 -6.28
C GLU A 61 11.82 -22.40 -7.81
N ASP A 62 11.24 -23.43 -8.47
CA ASP A 62 11.23 -23.55 -9.94
C ASP A 62 10.16 -22.68 -10.63
N ALA A 63 9.31 -22.00 -9.84
CA ALA A 63 8.28 -21.12 -10.38
C ALA A 63 8.82 -19.70 -10.59
N GLU A 64 8.32 -19.03 -11.62
CA GLU A 64 8.59 -17.62 -11.83
C GLU A 64 8.15 -16.81 -10.58
N PRO A 65 9.05 -16.02 -9.98
CA PRO A 65 8.77 -15.34 -8.72
C PRO A 65 7.75 -14.22 -8.90
N TYR A 66 6.92 -14.02 -7.88
CA TYR A 66 6.19 -12.78 -7.69
C TYR A 66 7.16 -11.63 -7.40
N SER A 67 6.99 -10.51 -8.11
CA SER A 67 7.72 -9.26 -7.87
C SER A 67 7.18 -8.50 -6.66
N ALA A 68 5.90 -8.70 -6.32
CA ALA A 68 5.27 -8.08 -5.18
C ALA A 68 4.26 -8.99 -4.47
N LEU A 69 4.14 -8.80 -3.16
CA LEU A 69 3.18 -9.43 -2.26
C LEU A 69 2.31 -8.33 -1.66
N VAL A 70 1.01 -8.30 -1.93
CA VAL A 70 0.10 -7.25 -1.44
C VAL A 70 -0.74 -7.81 -0.30
N LEU A 71 -0.49 -7.33 0.92
CA LEU A 71 -1.20 -7.73 2.13
C LEU A 71 -2.42 -6.82 2.29
N THR A 72 -3.61 -7.39 2.15
CA THR A 72 -4.86 -6.62 2.19
C THR A 72 -5.55 -6.67 3.55
N ASP A 73 -5.13 -7.56 4.45
CA ASP A 73 -5.67 -7.71 5.80
C ASP A 73 -4.58 -7.95 6.85
N ALA A 74 -4.95 -7.75 8.12
CA ALA A 74 -4.05 -7.72 9.25
C ALA A 74 -3.57 -9.11 9.71
N ALA A 75 -4.01 -10.20 9.08
CA ALA A 75 -3.74 -11.56 9.54
C ALA A 75 -2.24 -11.83 9.75
N LEU A 76 -1.38 -11.40 8.82
CA LEU A 76 0.07 -11.59 8.91
C LEU A 76 0.75 -10.70 9.97
N THR A 77 0.06 -9.71 10.51
CA THR A 77 0.55 -8.92 11.65
C THR A 77 0.34 -9.63 12.99
N LEU A 78 -0.56 -10.62 13.04
CA LEU A 78 -0.90 -11.32 14.27
C LEU A 78 0.22 -12.28 14.73
N PRO A 79 0.50 -12.37 16.05
CA PRO A 79 1.58 -13.21 16.59
C PRO A 79 1.48 -14.69 16.19
N GLU A 80 0.27 -15.26 16.10
CA GLU A 80 0.05 -16.65 15.68
C GLU A 80 0.50 -16.93 14.24
N ASN A 81 0.57 -15.89 13.38
CA ASN A 81 1.00 -16.00 12.00
C ASN A 81 2.47 -15.61 11.81
N LEU A 82 3.23 -15.40 12.89
CA LEU A 82 4.67 -15.10 12.83
C LEU A 82 5.46 -16.11 11.96
N PRO A 83 5.28 -17.45 12.07
CA PRO A 83 6.00 -18.39 11.21
C PRO A 83 5.69 -18.22 9.72
N LEU A 84 4.47 -17.76 9.39
CA LEU A 84 4.08 -17.47 8.02
C LEU A 84 4.68 -16.15 7.53
N TRP A 85 4.75 -15.15 8.40
CA TRP A 85 5.45 -13.90 8.10
C TRP A 85 6.96 -14.12 7.90
N GLU A 86 7.60 -14.96 8.69
CA GLU A 86 9.02 -15.31 8.49
C GLU A 86 9.27 -15.98 7.11
N GLN A 87 8.34 -16.80 6.63
CA GLN A 87 8.40 -17.36 5.27
C GLN A 87 8.28 -16.26 4.21
N VAL A 88 7.40 -15.28 4.42
CA VAL A 88 7.30 -14.10 3.54
C VAL A 88 8.62 -13.33 3.55
N LEU A 89 9.18 -13.02 4.72
CA LEU A 89 10.47 -12.32 4.82
C LEU A 89 11.60 -13.10 4.13
N ALA A 90 11.67 -14.42 4.28
CA ALA A 90 12.63 -15.25 3.58
C ALA A 90 12.45 -15.17 2.06
N TYR A 91 11.21 -15.18 1.58
CA TYR A 91 10.89 -14.99 0.17
C TYR A 91 11.34 -13.61 -0.34
N LEU A 92 11.03 -12.52 0.38
CA LEU A 92 11.44 -11.16 0.01
C LEU A 92 12.97 -11.04 -0.08
N ARG A 93 13.70 -11.59 0.90
CA ARG A 93 15.17 -11.59 0.92
C ARG A 93 15.77 -12.37 -0.25
N ARG A 94 15.19 -13.52 -0.59
CA ARG A 94 15.67 -14.40 -1.68
C ARG A 94 15.40 -13.82 -3.07
N THR A 95 14.24 -13.20 -3.27
CA THR A 95 13.77 -12.77 -4.59
C THR A 95 13.99 -11.28 -4.87
N GLY A 96 14.17 -10.46 -3.84
CA GLY A 96 14.15 -9.00 -3.96
C GLY A 96 12.75 -8.43 -4.14
N ALA A 97 11.70 -9.22 -3.90
CA ALA A 97 10.32 -8.77 -4.00
C ALA A 97 9.98 -7.70 -2.94
N THR A 98 8.86 -7.00 -3.17
CA THR A 98 8.29 -6.03 -2.23
C THR A 98 7.03 -6.59 -1.57
N ALA A 99 6.92 -6.53 -0.23
CA ALA A 99 5.64 -6.70 0.45
C ALA A 99 4.98 -5.32 0.66
N VAL A 100 3.73 -5.13 0.26
CA VAL A 100 2.98 -3.89 0.44
C VAL A 100 1.80 -4.12 1.38
N LEU A 101 1.84 -3.46 2.54
CA LEU A 101 0.77 -3.48 3.53
C LEU A 101 -0.20 -2.33 3.25
N THR A 102 -1.46 -2.65 3.04
CA THR A 102 -2.48 -1.68 2.63
C THR A 102 -3.90 -2.16 2.98
N GLY A 103 -4.89 -1.32 2.71
CA GLY A 103 -6.30 -1.64 2.84
C GLY A 103 -6.68 -1.94 4.29
N GLN A 104 -7.09 -3.18 4.56
CA GLN A 104 -7.59 -3.53 5.89
C GLN A 104 -6.46 -3.66 6.93
N VAL A 105 -5.19 -3.78 6.52
CA VAL A 105 -4.07 -3.76 7.48
C VAL A 105 -4.12 -2.48 8.31
N ALA A 106 -4.23 -1.31 7.66
CA ALA A 106 -4.27 -0.02 8.34
C ALA A 106 -5.54 0.21 9.19
N ASN A 107 -6.58 -0.61 8.98
CA ASN A 107 -7.84 -0.56 9.72
C ASN A 107 -7.86 -1.46 10.96
N PHE A 108 -7.21 -2.62 10.90
CA PHE A 108 -7.35 -3.67 11.92
C PHE A 108 -6.03 -4.10 12.56
N ALA A 109 -4.88 -3.60 12.13
CA ALA A 109 -3.62 -3.89 12.80
C ALA A 109 -3.67 -3.41 14.25
N ILE A 110 -3.31 -4.31 15.17
CA ILE A 110 -3.18 -4.01 16.59
C ILE A 110 -1.83 -3.30 16.77
N PRO A 111 -1.76 -2.14 17.47
CA PRO A 111 -0.52 -1.36 17.55
C PRO A 111 0.71 -2.14 18.03
N ASP A 112 0.59 -2.90 19.12
CA ASP A 112 1.71 -3.68 19.68
C ASP A 112 2.17 -4.80 18.74
N ASP A 113 1.21 -5.45 18.06
CA ASP A 113 1.51 -6.52 17.09
C ASP A 113 2.16 -5.93 15.83
N LEU A 114 1.73 -4.74 15.40
CA LEU A 114 2.32 -4.02 14.27
C LEU A 114 3.77 -3.59 14.57
N ASP A 115 4.04 -3.14 15.79
CA ASP A 115 5.38 -2.78 16.26
C ASP A 115 6.32 -3.99 16.26
N GLU A 116 5.83 -5.13 16.73
CA GLU A 116 6.56 -6.40 16.73
C GLU A 116 6.76 -6.93 15.30
N PHE A 117 5.74 -6.83 14.45
CA PHE A 117 5.79 -7.19 13.04
C PHE A 117 6.93 -6.45 12.31
N PHE A 118 7.05 -5.13 12.50
CA PHE A 118 8.15 -4.38 11.90
C PHE A 118 9.51 -4.70 12.53
N ARG A 119 9.57 -4.94 13.84
CA ARG A 119 10.79 -5.38 14.51
C ARG A 119 11.33 -6.68 13.91
N VAL A 120 10.48 -7.69 13.73
CA VAL A 120 10.85 -8.96 13.08
C VAL A 120 11.25 -8.77 11.60
N SER A 121 10.67 -7.77 10.94
CA SER A 121 11.01 -7.40 9.56
C SER A 121 12.40 -6.76 9.42
N GLY A 122 13.07 -6.42 10.53
CA GLY A 122 14.35 -5.71 10.55
C GLY A 122 14.22 -4.19 10.60
N LEU A 123 13.05 -3.69 10.98
CA LEU A 123 12.71 -2.26 11.08
C LEU A 123 12.24 -1.95 12.52
N PRO A 124 13.12 -2.11 13.54
CA PRO A 124 12.72 -2.04 14.95
C PRO A 124 12.18 -0.68 15.39
N ASP A 125 12.55 0.39 14.68
CA ASP A 125 12.13 1.76 14.98
C ASP A 125 10.78 2.10 14.35
N TRP A 126 10.25 1.30 13.42
CA TRP A 126 8.93 1.54 12.86
C TRP A 126 7.87 1.14 13.88
N LYS A 127 7.01 2.10 14.22
CA LYS A 127 5.96 1.94 15.21
C LYS A 127 4.62 2.44 14.72
N GLY A 128 3.53 1.89 15.24
CA GLY A 128 2.19 2.44 15.11
C GLY A 128 2.19 3.93 15.49
N GLY A 129 1.63 4.75 14.62
CA GLY A 129 1.57 6.19 14.77
C GLY A 129 0.15 6.70 14.95
N MET A 130 -0.04 7.98 14.62
CA MET A 130 -1.32 8.66 14.75
C MET A 130 -2.28 8.24 13.63
N TYR A 131 -3.53 7.98 14.00
CA TYR A 131 -4.64 7.84 13.05
C TYR A 131 -5.30 9.21 12.83
N GLN A 132 -5.19 9.75 11.62
CA GLN A 132 -5.63 11.11 11.33
C GLN A 132 -5.83 11.35 9.83
N ARG A 133 -6.62 12.38 9.50
CA ARG A 133 -6.65 12.95 8.16
C ARG A 133 -5.68 14.12 8.08
N ASN A 134 -4.83 14.12 7.06
CA ASN A 134 -3.90 15.21 6.77
C ASN A 134 -3.70 15.39 5.27
N ILE A 135 -3.18 16.56 4.88
CA ILE A 135 -2.41 16.67 3.64
C ILE A 135 -1.04 16.04 3.87
N VAL A 136 -0.67 15.09 3.03
CA VAL A 136 0.65 14.49 3.00
C VAL A 136 1.43 14.98 1.80
N VAL A 137 2.72 15.18 1.98
CA VAL A 137 3.65 15.69 0.96
C VAL A 137 4.70 14.63 0.66
N MET A 138 5.00 14.46 -0.62
CA MET A 138 6.01 13.53 -1.10
C MET A 138 7.39 13.98 -0.64
N ASN A 139 8.16 13.04 -0.11
CA ASN A 139 9.58 13.21 0.14
C ASN A 139 10.37 12.74 -1.08
N GLU A 140 10.74 13.67 -1.95
CA GLU A 140 11.54 13.38 -3.17
C GLU A 140 12.92 12.77 -2.86
N LYS A 141 13.34 12.81 -1.59
CA LYS A 141 14.61 12.26 -1.13
C LYS A 141 14.50 10.82 -0.61
N ALA A 142 13.32 10.23 -0.62
CA ALA A 142 13.13 8.85 -0.17
C ALA A 142 13.68 7.82 -1.17
N ASP A 143 14.08 6.66 -0.66
CA ASP A 143 14.55 5.52 -1.42
C ASP A 143 13.43 5.01 -2.35
N GLY A 144 13.77 4.54 -3.55
CA GLY A 144 12.80 4.10 -4.56
C GLY A 144 12.06 5.23 -5.30
N ILE A 145 11.92 6.42 -4.69
CA ILE A 145 11.46 7.63 -5.39
C ILE A 145 12.59 8.22 -6.23
N ARG A 146 13.79 8.29 -5.66
CA ARG A 146 14.99 8.85 -6.32
C ARG A 146 15.43 8.09 -7.55
N ASP A 147 15.23 6.77 -7.55
CA ASP A 147 15.78 5.90 -8.58
C ASP A 147 14.91 5.87 -9.86
N ALA A 148 13.64 6.32 -9.76
CA ALA A 148 12.68 6.51 -10.87
C ALA A 148 12.59 5.37 -11.90
N THR A 149 13.05 4.15 -11.55
CA THR A 149 13.20 3.04 -12.50
C THR A 149 11.86 2.49 -12.99
N HIS A 150 10.79 2.73 -12.22
CA HIS A 150 9.46 2.15 -12.47
C HIS A 150 8.31 3.16 -12.51
N PHE A 151 8.55 4.45 -12.19
CA PHE A 151 7.54 5.50 -12.32
C PHE A 151 8.19 6.88 -12.45
N ASP A 152 7.64 7.73 -13.33
CA ASP A 152 7.98 9.14 -13.40
C ASP A 152 7.10 9.91 -12.41
N TYR A 153 7.67 10.30 -11.26
CA TYR A 153 6.98 11.09 -10.25
C TYR A 153 6.58 12.49 -10.73
N ARG A 154 7.13 12.96 -11.86
CA ARG A 154 6.76 14.23 -12.50
C ARG A 154 5.56 14.08 -13.43
N ASN A 155 5.19 12.86 -13.77
CA ASN A 155 3.98 12.59 -14.53
C ASN A 155 2.77 12.89 -13.64
N LYS A 156 1.96 13.87 -14.04
CA LYS A 156 0.75 14.29 -13.31
C LYS A 156 -0.30 13.17 -13.17
N ASN A 157 -0.22 12.14 -14.02
CA ASN A 157 -1.05 10.95 -13.96
C ASN A 157 -0.47 9.86 -13.04
N GLY A 158 0.83 9.93 -12.70
CA GLY A 158 1.49 9.05 -11.75
C GLY A 158 1.27 9.48 -10.30
N LEU A 159 2.36 9.50 -9.52
CA LEU A 159 2.29 9.87 -8.11
C LEU A 159 2.08 11.37 -7.92
N LYS A 160 1.14 11.74 -7.03
CA LYS A 160 0.91 13.15 -6.67
C LYS A 160 1.98 13.64 -5.71
N THR A 161 2.46 14.87 -5.87
CA THR A 161 3.42 15.48 -4.95
C THR A 161 2.81 15.80 -3.58
N MET A 162 1.49 15.97 -3.50
CA MET A 162 0.74 16.06 -2.25
C MET A 162 -0.71 15.62 -2.44
N TYR A 163 -1.36 15.14 -1.39
CA TYR A 163 -2.79 14.82 -1.38
C TYR A 163 -3.36 14.70 0.04
N SER A 164 -4.69 14.80 0.16
CA SER A 164 -5.41 14.53 1.43
C SER A 164 -5.61 13.03 1.59
N VAL A 165 -5.27 12.49 2.75
CA VAL A 165 -5.40 11.06 3.06
C VAL A 165 -5.91 10.87 4.49
N LYS A 166 -6.81 9.91 4.71
CA LYS A 166 -7.12 9.44 6.08
C LYS A 166 -6.29 8.20 6.32
N SER A 167 -5.33 8.29 7.25
CA SER A 167 -4.34 7.23 7.40
C SER A 167 -4.00 6.90 8.85
N LEU A 168 -3.74 5.62 9.10
CA LEU A 168 -2.90 5.19 10.21
C LEU A 168 -1.44 5.43 9.84
N CYS A 169 -0.82 6.44 10.46
CA CYS A 169 0.59 6.74 10.22
C CYS A 169 1.50 5.76 10.96
N LEU A 170 2.77 5.71 10.56
CA LEU A 170 3.87 5.15 11.36
C LEU A 170 4.70 6.26 12.00
N SER A 171 5.34 5.94 13.12
CA SER A 171 6.37 6.77 13.76
C SER A 171 7.73 6.05 13.78
N GLY A 172 8.81 6.79 14.04
CA GLY A 172 10.18 6.27 14.08
C GLY A 172 10.76 5.81 12.73
N VAL A 173 10.06 6.08 11.63
CA VAL A 173 10.53 5.80 10.26
C VAL A 173 11.67 6.74 9.90
N ARG A 174 12.83 6.20 9.54
CA ARG A 174 13.99 6.95 9.00
C ARG A 174 13.61 7.77 7.78
N THR A 175 14.13 8.99 7.66
CA THR A 175 13.76 9.97 6.62
C THR A 175 13.80 9.41 5.20
N GLU A 176 14.83 8.65 4.86
CA GLU A 176 15.01 7.96 3.57
C GLU A 176 13.92 6.94 3.26
N HIS A 177 13.22 6.41 4.26
CA HIS A 177 12.14 5.47 4.06
C HIS A 177 10.76 6.14 3.99
N ARG A 178 10.64 7.44 4.27
CA ARG A 178 9.35 8.13 4.38
C ARG A 178 8.95 8.64 3.00
N TRP A 179 8.08 7.95 2.26
CA TRP A 179 7.61 8.41 0.94
C TRP A 179 6.67 9.59 1.04
N TYR A 180 5.70 9.53 1.97
CA TYR A 180 4.75 10.61 2.22
C TYR A 180 4.64 10.92 3.71
N VAL A 181 4.86 12.18 4.05
CA VAL A 181 4.82 12.70 5.42
C VAL A 181 3.70 13.74 5.55
N PRO A 182 2.95 13.76 6.67
CA PRO A 182 2.01 14.83 6.94
C PRO A 182 2.70 16.20 7.02
N ASP A 183 2.10 17.21 6.41
CA ASP A 183 2.50 18.60 6.61
C ASP A 183 1.55 19.24 7.63
N ALA A 184 2.08 19.55 8.81
CA ALA A 184 1.31 20.14 9.90
C ALA A 184 0.75 21.54 9.57
N ASN A 185 1.41 22.26 8.64
CA ASN A 185 1.03 23.62 8.24
C ASN A 185 -0.06 23.63 7.17
N LEU A 186 -0.29 22.50 6.49
CA LEU A 186 -1.35 22.38 5.51
C LEU A 186 -2.63 21.95 6.22
N ASP A 187 -3.65 22.80 6.10
CA ASP A 187 -5.01 22.45 6.45
C ASP A 187 -5.61 21.63 5.30
N ASP A 188 -6.27 20.52 5.62
CA ASP A 188 -6.95 19.69 4.64
C ASP A 188 -8.31 20.28 4.23
N GLY A 189 -8.62 21.50 4.71
CA GLY A 189 -9.88 22.18 4.47
C GLY A 189 -11.04 21.58 5.28
N GLY A 190 -10.76 20.64 6.18
CA GLY A 190 -11.74 20.04 7.09
C GLY A 190 -12.07 20.97 8.25
N GLY A 191 -12.40 22.24 7.96
CA GLY A 191 -12.66 23.32 8.92
C GLY A 191 -13.72 22.98 9.98
N ILE A 192 -14.30 24.00 10.63
CA ILE A 192 -15.20 23.92 11.81
C ILE A 192 -16.33 22.84 11.74
N LEU A 193 -16.62 22.26 10.57
CA LEU A 193 -17.56 21.18 10.35
C LEU A 193 -17.01 19.74 10.53
N ASN A 194 -15.70 19.51 10.66
CA ASN A 194 -15.15 18.18 10.94
C ASN A 194 -15.10 17.91 12.45
N LEU A 195 -16.27 17.90 13.10
CA LEU A 195 -16.42 17.66 14.53
C LEU A 195 -15.72 16.36 15.00
N PRO A 196 -15.74 15.24 14.27
CA PRO A 196 -14.97 14.04 14.64
C PRO A 196 -13.45 14.26 14.56
N GLY A 197 -12.96 14.98 13.54
CA GLY A 197 -11.55 15.35 13.40
C GLY A 197 -11.08 16.37 14.43
N MET A 198 -11.98 17.22 14.94
CA MET A 198 -11.74 18.13 16.06
C MET A 198 -11.79 17.42 17.41
N LEU A 199 -12.72 16.49 17.63
CA LEU A 199 -12.84 15.71 18.86
C LEU A 199 -11.72 14.67 19.00
N ALA A 200 -11.16 14.20 17.88
CA ALA A 200 -9.95 13.37 17.86
C ALA A 200 -8.67 14.19 18.14
N ARG A 201 -8.72 15.52 18.03
CA ARG A 201 -7.64 16.40 18.50
C ARG A 201 -7.86 16.58 20.01
N GLY A 202 -6.88 16.17 20.81
CA GLY A 202 -6.93 16.40 22.26
C GLY A 202 -7.06 17.89 22.61
N PRO A 203 -7.30 18.23 23.89
CA PRO A 203 -7.48 19.61 24.35
C PRO A 203 -6.31 20.56 24.01
N GLU A 204 -5.15 20.04 23.66
CA GLU A 204 -3.94 20.80 23.27
C GLU A 204 -3.87 21.16 21.77
N GLY A 205 -4.83 20.73 20.95
CA GLY A 205 -4.82 20.98 19.50
C GLY A 205 -3.91 20.03 18.71
N ARG A 206 -3.56 20.42 17.48
CA ARG A 206 -2.65 19.67 16.60
C ARG A 206 -1.21 20.08 16.95
N ASP A 207 -0.48 19.24 17.69
CA ASP A 207 0.95 19.44 17.94
C ASP A 207 1.74 19.25 16.63
N PRO A 208 2.30 20.33 16.04
CA PRO A 208 3.00 20.25 14.77
C PRO A 208 4.24 19.36 14.83
N GLU A 209 4.96 19.35 15.95
CA GLU A 209 6.16 18.53 16.11
C GLU A 209 5.81 17.04 16.05
N ARG A 210 4.76 16.63 16.75
CA ARG A 210 4.28 15.24 16.70
C ARG A 210 3.78 14.83 15.33
N VAL A 211 3.13 15.73 14.59
CA VAL A 211 2.67 15.47 13.21
C VAL A 211 3.86 15.29 12.26
N HIS A 212 4.91 16.11 12.40
CA HIS A 212 6.11 15.99 11.57
C HIS A 212 6.92 14.71 11.82
N LEU A 213 6.68 14.01 12.93
CA LEU A 213 7.27 12.69 13.21
C LEU A 213 6.46 11.51 12.61
N GLN A 214 5.30 11.78 12.01
CA GLN A 214 4.44 10.76 11.42
C GLN A 214 4.77 10.48 9.95
N THR A 215 4.47 9.27 9.49
CA THR A 215 4.70 8.83 8.11
C THR A 215 3.47 8.09 7.60
N ALA A 216 2.77 8.66 6.62
CA ALA A 216 1.57 8.03 6.07
C ALA A 216 1.90 6.90 5.09
N VAL A 217 3.00 7.07 4.35
CA VAL A 217 3.52 6.06 3.42
C VAL A 217 5.02 5.87 3.68
N ALA A 218 5.42 4.63 3.94
CA ALA A 218 6.81 4.26 4.19
C ALA A 218 7.27 3.14 3.24
N TYR A 219 8.57 3.11 2.94
CA TYR A 219 9.20 2.11 2.09
C TYR A 219 10.60 1.79 2.64
N GLY A 220 10.77 0.58 3.18
CA GLY A 220 11.97 0.19 3.92
C GLY A 220 12.60 -1.10 3.39
N PRO A 221 13.89 -1.33 3.68
CA PRO A 221 14.60 -2.55 3.28
C PRO A 221 14.20 -3.77 4.11
N VAL A 222 14.23 -4.94 3.46
CA VAL A 222 14.18 -6.27 4.08
C VAL A 222 15.35 -7.08 3.52
N GLY A 223 16.45 -7.13 4.27
CA GLY A 223 17.73 -7.64 3.76
C GLY A 223 18.32 -6.69 2.70
N GLU A 224 19.11 -7.23 1.77
CA GLU A 224 19.80 -6.41 0.76
C GLU A 224 18.84 -5.91 -0.34
N LYS A 225 18.04 -6.82 -0.90
CA LYS A 225 17.21 -6.56 -2.09
C LYS A 225 15.72 -6.45 -1.80
N GLY A 226 15.23 -7.15 -0.78
CA GLY A 226 13.81 -7.14 -0.42
C GLY A 226 13.36 -5.79 0.14
N ARG A 227 12.06 -5.53 0.06
CA ARG A 227 11.45 -4.28 0.51
C ARG A 227 10.11 -4.51 1.20
N ILE A 228 9.74 -3.60 2.09
CA ILE A 228 8.40 -3.52 2.68
C ILE A 228 7.85 -2.10 2.49
N GLY A 229 6.62 -2.01 2.00
CA GLY A 229 5.86 -0.80 1.82
C GLY A 229 4.71 -0.74 2.81
N TRP A 230 4.54 0.40 3.48
CA TRP A 230 3.37 0.72 4.27
C TRP A 230 2.56 1.80 3.55
N VAL A 231 1.27 1.55 3.33
CA VAL A 231 0.31 2.55 2.87
C VAL A 231 -0.81 2.62 3.90
N GLY A 232 -0.75 3.64 4.76
CA GLY A 232 -1.63 3.76 5.92
C GLY A 232 -3.06 4.20 5.60
N ASP A 233 -3.37 4.46 4.33
CA ASP A 233 -4.69 4.89 3.87
C ASP A 233 -5.76 3.85 4.19
N VAL A 234 -6.83 4.29 4.86
CA VAL A 234 -7.96 3.42 5.25
C VAL A 234 -9.17 3.49 4.31
N ASN A 235 -9.18 4.43 3.38
CA ASN A 235 -10.30 4.73 2.47
C ASN A 235 -9.99 4.41 1.00
N SER A 236 -8.76 3.98 0.67
CA SER A 236 -8.32 3.78 -0.72
C SER A 236 -8.48 5.04 -1.57
N GLU A 237 -7.96 6.17 -1.09
CA GLU A 237 -7.90 7.40 -1.87
C GLU A 237 -7.05 7.18 -3.15
N GLU A 238 -7.51 7.70 -4.29
CA GLU A 238 -6.91 7.46 -5.62
C GLU A 238 -5.37 7.63 -5.65
N PRO A 239 -4.78 8.69 -5.05
CA PRO A 239 -3.33 8.83 -5.00
C PRO A 239 -2.63 7.69 -4.24
N SER A 240 -3.21 7.19 -3.15
CA SER A 240 -2.67 6.04 -2.41
C SER A 240 -2.76 4.75 -3.22
N CYS A 241 -3.83 4.56 -4.00
CA CYS A 241 -3.91 3.42 -4.92
C CYS A 241 -2.75 3.43 -5.93
N LYS A 242 -2.40 4.60 -6.46
CA LYS A 242 -1.22 4.77 -7.32
C LYS A 242 0.10 4.48 -6.59
N VAL A 243 0.21 4.86 -5.33
CA VAL A 243 1.37 4.50 -4.48
C VAL A 243 1.51 2.98 -4.36
N ILE A 244 0.40 2.26 -4.12
CA ILE A 244 0.40 0.78 -4.03
C ILE A 244 0.91 0.17 -5.35
N LEU A 245 0.40 0.64 -6.49
CA LEU A 245 0.83 0.17 -7.81
C LEU A 245 2.32 0.43 -8.04
N ALA A 246 2.81 1.63 -7.71
CA ALA A 246 4.21 1.99 -7.84
C ALA A 246 5.12 1.12 -6.96
N MET A 247 4.74 0.84 -5.70
CA MET A 247 5.49 -0.06 -4.82
C MET A 247 5.52 -1.50 -5.34
N CYS A 248 4.51 -1.91 -6.11
CA CYS A 248 4.47 -3.20 -6.79
C CYS A 248 5.31 -3.24 -8.09
N GLY A 249 5.97 -2.14 -8.46
CA GLY A 249 6.73 -2.01 -9.71
C GLY A 249 5.87 -1.80 -10.95
N LEU A 250 4.61 -1.39 -10.78
CA LEU A 250 3.69 -1.06 -11.88
C LEU A 250 3.73 0.43 -12.16
N ASP A 251 3.55 0.82 -13.42
CA ASP A 251 3.46 2.23 -13.81
C ASP A 251 2.09 2.82 -13.40
N PRO A 252 2.02 3.66 -12.35
CA PRO A 252 0.76 4.22 -11.89
C PRO A 252 0.12 5.18 -12.91
N ALA A 253 0.88 5.69 -13.89
CA ALA A 253 0.35 6.58 -14.91
C ALA A 253 -0.49 5.86 -15.97
N LYS A 254 -0.34 4.53 -16.09
CA LYS A 254 -1.15 3.68 -16.98
C LYS A 254 -2.45 3.20 -16.31
N ALA A 255 -2.56 3.36 -14.99
CA ALA A 255 -3.72 2.91 -14.24
C ALA A 255 -4.90 3.87 -14.37
N SER A 256 -6.05 3.34 -14.75
CA SER A 256 -7.33 4.05 -14.66
C SER A 256 -7.96 3.77 -13.29
N ILE A 257 -7.99 4.78 -12.42
CA ILE A 257 -8.58 4.67 -11.08
C ILE A 257 -9.77 5.62 -11.03
N GLU A 258 -10.96 5.06 -10.93
CA GLU A 258 -12.16 5.85 -10.72
C GLU A 258 -12.22 6.31 -9.25
N PRO A 259 -12.63 7.55 -8.95
CA PRO A 259 -12.81 7.97 -7.56
C PRO A 259 -13.82 7.08 -6.84
N TYR A 260 -13.46 6.60 -5.65
CA TYR A 260 -14.38 5.87 -4.77
C TYR A 260 -15.61 6.75 -4.45
N GLN A 261 -16.77 6.37 -4.96
CA GLN A 261 -18.03 7.05 -4.64
C GLN A 261 -18.60 6.43 -3.36
N SER A 262 -18.42 7.11 -2.22
CA SER A 262 -19.06 6.68 -0.97
C SER A 262 -20.58 6.67 -1.16
N SER A 263 -21.19 5.48 -1.10
CA SER A 263 -22.59 5.25 -1.40
C SER A 263 -23.52 6.03 -0.46
N THR A 264 -23.90 7.25 -0.83
CA THR A 264 -25.20 7.84 -0.46
C THR A 264 -26.26 7.58 -1.54
N SER A 265 -25.85 7.07 -2.71
CA SER A 265 -26.73 6.66 -3.79
C SER A 265 -26.27 5.34 -4.41
N GLY A 266 -26.72 4.22 -3.84
CA GLY A 266 -26.83 2.92 -4.53
C GLY A 266 -25.73 2.48 -5.50
N SER A 267 -24.44 2.72 -5.20
CA SER A 267 -23.37 2.08 -5.98
C SER A 267 -23.45 0.58 -5.72
N ALA A 268 -23.66 -0.20 -6.77
CA ALA A 268 -23.60 -1.66 -6.72
C ALA A 268 -22.31 -2.09 -6.04
N ALA A 269 -22.42 -2.92 -5.00
CA ALA A 269 -21.26 -3.44 -4.29
C ALA A 269 -20.38 -4.19 -5.29
N MET A 270 -19.07 -4.14 -5.12
CA MET A 270 -18.11 -4.87 -5.92
C MET A 270 -17.78 -6.18 -5.21
N ARG A 271 -17.78 -7.27 -5.97
CA ARG A 271 -17.39 -8.59 -5.49
C ARG A 271 -16.36 -9.19 -6.42
N TRP A 272 -15.38 -9.89 -5.85
CA TRP A 272 -14.48 -10.73 -6.64
C TRP A 272 -15.22 -11.93 -7.26
N ASP A 273 -15.29 -11.99 -8.60
CA ASP A 273 -15.76 -13.15 -9.33
C ASP A 273 -14.56 -14.01 -9.77
N ALA A 274 -14.39 -15.17 -9.14
CA ALA A 274 -13.32 -16.10 -9.44
C ALA A 274 -13.45 -16.77 -10.82
N GLY A 275 -14.68 -16.91 -11.34
CA GLY A 275 -14.93 -17.46 -12.68
C GLY A 275 -14.57 -16.47 -13.79
N GLN A 276 -14.69 -15.17 -13.52
CA GLN A 276 -14.34 -14.11 -14.47
C GLN A 276 -12.94 -13.51 -14.25
N GLY A 277 -12.29 -13.82 -13.12
CA GLY A 277 -10.97 -13.28 -12.78
C GLY A 277 -10.96 -11.76 -12.60
N ARG A 278 -12.10 -11.16 -12.23
CA ARG A 278 -12.27 -9.71 -12.09
C ARG A 278 -13.29 -9.37 -11.00
N PHE A 279 -13.28 -8.11 -10.59
CA PHE A 279 -14.38 -7.56 -9.78
C PHE A 279 -15.60 -7.30 -10.66
N VAL A 280 -16.78 -7.64 -10.14
CA VAL A 280 -18.06 -7.41 -10.79
C VAL A 280 -18.97 -6.62 -9.85
N LYS A 281 -19.78 -5.74 -10.44
CA LYS A 281 -20.88 -5.06 -9.73
C LYS A 281 -21.96 -6.09 -9.40
N VAL A 282 -22.45 -6.08 -8.15
CA VAL A 282 -23.51 -6.95 -7.64
C VAL A 282 -24.77 -6.15 -7.30
#